data_AF-A0A7X9GSD9-F1
#
_entry.id   AF-A0A7X9GSD9-F1
#
_cell.length_a   1.000
_cell.length_b   1.000
_cell.length_c   1.000
_cell.angle_alpha   90.00
_cell.angle_beta   90.00
_cell.angle_gamma   90.00
#
_symmetry.space_group_name_H-M   'P 1'
#
loop_
_entity.id
_entity.type
_entity.pdbx_description
1 polymer ?
#
loop_
_entity_poly.entity_id
_entity_poly.type
_entity_poly.pdbx_seq_one_letter_code
_entity_poly.pdbx_strand_id
1 'polypeptide(L)'
;MRGHIVKRAKDSYSLVLTLGTTVDPETGKKKKNQKWITVKGTKRAAETKLAELIHQYETGQFQEPTRMTVGEWLEKWLEVYLLPSTRKKPRTKETYELVTRNHLIPCLGSILLQRLQPFQIQDYYNKSTLAPATLEQHHAILHQA
;
A
#
# COMPACT_ATOMS: atom_id res chain seq x y z
N MET A 1 -20.96 6.34 -18.72
CA MET A 1 -20.23 7.07 -17.67
C MET A 1 -19.43 6.07 -16.85
N ARG A 2 -18.11 6.27 -16.69
CA ARG A 2 -17.20 5.32 -16.02
C ARG A 2 -17.21 5.40 -14.48
N GLY A 3 -18.04 6.26 -13.91
CA GLY A 3 -18.33 6.24 -12.49
C GLY A 3 -19.54 7.10 -12.12
N HIS A 4 -20.00 6.98 -10.87
CA HIS A 4 -21.05 7.82 -10.30
C HIS A 4 -20.87 7.98 -8.78
N ILE A 5 -21.50 9.01 -8.21
CA ILE A 5 -21.41 9.35 -6.79
C ILE A 5 -22.72 8.97 -6.11
N VAL A 6 -22.63 8.27 -4.98
CA VAL A 6 -23.76 7.91 -4.13
C VAL A 6 -23.60 8.61 -2.79
N LYS A 7 -24.57 9.44 -2.39
CA LYS A 7 -24.57 10.06 -1.06
C LYS A 7 -24.87 8.98 -0.01
N ARG A 8 -24.03 8.87 1.03
CA ARG A 8 -24.19 7.88 2.12
C ARG A 8 -24.66 8.52 3.42
N ALA A 9 -24.10 9.67 3.79
CA ALA A 9 -24.47 10.41 5.01
C ALA A 9 -24.35 11.91 4.77
N LYS A 10 -24.57 12.72 5.82
CA LYS A 10 -24.50 14.19 5.77
C LYS A 10 -23.19 14.68 5.14
N ASP A 11 -22.06 14.09 5.55
CA ASP A 11 -20.70 14.43 5.09
C ASP A 11 -19.95 13.20 4.53
N SER A 12 -20.66 12.26 3.89
CA SER A 12 -20.05 11.03 3.35
C SER A 12 -20.66 10.65 2.01
N TYR A 13 -19.78 10.40 1.02
CA TYR A 13 -20.12 10.06 -0.36
C TYR A 13 -19.34 8.81 -0.79
N SER A 14 -19.99 7.86 -1.45
CA SER A 14 -19.34 6.73 -2.11
C SER A 14 -19.13 7.05 -3.59
N LEU A 15 -17.91 6.93 -4.06
CA LEU A 15 -17.51 6.98 -5.46
C LEU A 15 -17.52 5.56 -6.01
N VAL A 16 -18.31 5.30 -7.05
CA VAL A 16 -18.36 4.00 -7.72
C VAL A 16 -17.64 4.15 -9.05
N LEU A 17 -16.47 3.53 -9.18
CA LEU A 17 -15.66 3.53 -10.40
C LEU A 17 -15.83 2.18 -11.12
N THR A 18 -16.23 2.19 -12.39
CA THR A 18 -16.40 0.97 -13.20
C THR A 18 -15.13 0.74 -14.02
N LEU A 19 -14.31 -0.21 -13.59
CA LEU A 19 -12.97 -0.55 -14.11
C LEU A 19 -13.01 -1.54 -15.28
N GLY A 20 -14.18 -1.81 -15.86
CA GLY A 20 -14.36 -2.76 -16.95
C GLY A 20 -15.30 -3.92 -16.61
N THR A 21 -15.28 -4.95 -17.46
CA THR A 21 -16.10 -6.15 -17.31
C THR A 21 -15.17 -7.36 -17.27
N THR A 22 -15.13 -8.06 -16.14
CA THR A 22 -14.42 -9.33 -16.01
C THR A 22 -15.38 -10.45 -16.36
N VAL A 23 -14.94 -11.41 -17.17
CA VAL A 23 -15.70 -12.64 -17.43
C VAL A 23 -15.27 -13.65 -16.38
N ASP A 24 -16.19 -14.09 -15.53
CA ASP A 24 -15.90 -15.15 -14.55
C ASP A 24 -15.56 -16.44 -15.32
N PRO A 25 -14.35 -17.02 -15.14
CA PRO A 25 -13.90 -18.18 -15.92
C PRO A 25 -14.79 -19.42 -15.77
N GLU A 26 -15.45 -19.59 -14.62
CA GLU A 26 -16.28 -20.75 -14.31
C GLU A 26 -17.74 -20.61 -14.75
N THR A 27 -18.26 -19.39 -14.87
CA THR A 27 -19.70 -19.16 -15.11
C THR A 27 -20.00 -18.44 -16.43
N GLY A 28 -18.98 -17.94 -17.14
CA GLY A 28 -19.13 -17.21 -18.40
C GLY A 28 -19.89 -15.89 -18.28
N LYS A 29 -20.28 -15.49 -17.06
CA LYS A 29 -21.07 -14.29 -16.81
C LYS A 29 -20.17 -13.07 -16.78
N LYS A 30 -20.61 -12.03 -17.48
CA LYS A 30 -19.98 -10.71 -17.51
C LYS A 30 -20.24 -10.02 -16.17
N LYS A 31 -19.23 -9.91 -15.32
CA LYS A 31 -19.29 -9.17 -14.06
C LYS A 31 -18.68 -7.79 -14.24
N LYS A 32 -19.43 -6.74 -13.93
CA LYS A 32 -18.91 -5.37 -13.93
C LYS A 32 -17.93 -5.25 -12.77
N ASN A 33 -16.66 -4.97 -13.06
CA ASN A 33 -15.66 -4.74 -12.03
C ASN A 33 -15.84 -3.31 -11.50
N GLN A 34 -16.58 -3.18 -10.40
CA GLN A 34 -16.90 -1.90 -9.78
C GLN A 34 -16.14 -1.74 -8.47
N LYS A 35 -15.44 -0.62 -8.30
CA LYS A 35 -14.77 -0.26 -7.06
C LYS A 35 -15.51 0.84 -6.34
N TRP A 36 -15.76 0.62 -5.05
CA TRP A 36 -16.44 1.56 -4.17
C TRP A 36 -15.41 2.23 -3.25
N ILE A 37 -15.28 3.55 -3.37
CA ILE A 37 -14.37 4.36 -2.55
C ILE A 37 -15.21 5.34 -1.74
N THR A 38 -15.10 5.32 -0.42
CA THR A 38 -15.86 6.25 0.43
C THR A 38 -15.00 7.47 0.75
N VAL A 39 -15.55 8.65 0.49
CA VAL A 39 -14.94 9.95 0.76
C VAL A 39 -15.79 10.68 1.80
N LYS A 40 -15.16 11.13 2.88
CA LYS A 40 -15.77 12.03 3.86
C LYS A 40 -15.53 13.47 3.39
N GLY A 41 -16.55 14.32 3.42
CA GLY A 41 -16.46 15.71 3.01
C GLY A 41 -17.69 16.19 2.22
N THR A 42 -17.50 17.27 1.44
CA THR A 42 -18.57 17.89 0.66
C THR A 42 -18.80 17.18 -0.68
N LYS A 43 -19.99 17.36 -1.26
CA LYS A 43 -20.32 16.86 -2.61
C LYS A 43 -19.28 17.27 -3.66
N ARG A 44 -18.80 18.53 -3.58
CA ARG A 44 -17.80 19.08 -4.50
C ARG A 44 -16.45 18.37 -4.37
N ALA A 45 -16.01 18.07 -3.15
CA ALA A 45 -14.79 17.28 -2.94
C ALA A 45 -14.91 15.85 -3.49
N ALA A 46 -16.09 15.23 -3.37
CA ALA A 46 -16.37 13.92 -3.95
C ALA A 46 -16.35 13.95 -5.49
N GLU A 47 -16.90 15.01 -6.11
CA GLU A 47 -16.86 15.22 -7.57
C GLU A 47 -15.44 15.41 -8.10
N THR A 48 -14.64 16.27 -7.45
CA THR A 48 -13.22 16.45 -7.80
C THR A 48 -12.45 15.15 -7.71
N LYS A 49 -12.64 14.39 -6.63
CA LYS A 49 -11.97 13.10 -6.42
C LYS A 49 -12.42 12.04 -7.42
N LEU A 50 -13.69 12.03 -7.82
CA LEU A 50 -14.18 11.14 -8.87
C LEU A 50 -13.52 11.46 -10.22
N ALA A 51 -13.43 12.74 -10.58
CA ALA A 51 -12.79 13.18 -11.81
C ALA A 51 -11.30 12.79 -11.84
N GLU A 52 -10.60 12.97 -10.72
CA GLU A 52 -9.21 12.56 -10.54
C GLU A 52 -9.03 11.04 -10.73
N LEU A 53 -9.88 10.23 -10.10
CA LEU A 53 -9.83 8.76 -10.22
C LEU A 53 -10.15 8.27 -11.64
N ILE A 54 -11.10 8.91 -12.34
CA ILE A 54 -11.40 8.62 -13.74
C ILE A 54 -10.19 8.98 -14.61
N HIS A 55 -9.58 10.14 -14.38
CA HIS A 55 -8.41 10.58 -15.13
C HIS A 55 -7.21 9.65 -14.92
N GLN A 56 -6.91 9.28 -13.68
CA GLN A 56 -5.88 8.28 -13.35
C GLN A 56 -6.14 6.94 -14.06
N TYR A 57 -7.40 6.53 -14.14
CA TYR A 57 -7.77 5.30 -14.84
C TYR A 57 -7.55 5.40 -16.36
N GLU A 58 -7.90 6.54 -16.96
CA GLU A 58 -7.72 6.78 -18.39
C GLU A 58 -6.25 6.93 -18.79
N THR A 59 -5.41 7.47 -17.90
CA THR A 59 -3.96 7.60 -18.11
C THR A 59 -3.18 6.33 -17.78
N GLY A 60 -3.86 5.26 -17.33
CA GLY A 60 -3.23 4.01 -16.89
C GLY A 60 -2.45 4.14 -15.57
N GLN A 61 -2.57 5.27 -14.87
CA GLN A 61 -1.95 5.55 -13.57
C GLN A 61 -2.83 5.16 -12.39
N PHE A 62 -4.00 4.56 -12.64
CA PHE A 62 -4.89 4.08 -11.58
C PHE A 62 -4.25 2.88 -10.90
N GLN A 63 -3.53 3.17 -9.83
CA GLN A 63 -3.03 2.17 -8.93
C GLN A 63 -4.13 1.88 -7.92
N GLU A 64 -4.63 0.64 -7.94
CA GLU A 64 -5.64 0.23 -6.98
C GLU A 64 -5.11 0.52 -5.56
N PRO A 65 -5.86 1.24 -4.70
CA PRO A 65 -5.45 1.48 -3.34
C PRO A 65 -5.34 0.14 -2.64
N THR A 66 -4.11 -0.36 -2.55
CA THR A 66 -3.83 -1.66 -1.99
C THR A 66 -3.95 -1.50 -0.48
N ARG A 67 -4.72 -2.38 0.16
CA ARG A 67 -4.81 -2.42 1.63
C ARG A 67 -3.54 -2.96 2.29
N MET A 68 -2.54 -3.32 1.48
CA MET A 68 -1.28 -3.86 1.94
C MET A 68 -0.56 -2.81 2.77
N THR A 69 -0.26 -3.23 3.99
CA THR A 69 0.56 -2.48 4.93
C THR A 69 2.04 -2.70 4.64
N VAL A 70 2.88 -1.82 5.19
CA VAL A 70 4.34 -1.98 5.15
C VAL A 70 4.73 -3.29 5.82
N GLY A 71 4.04 -3.69 6.90
CA GLY A 71 4.34 -4.94 7.60
C GLY A 71 4.08 -6.16 6.73
N GLU A 72 2.91 -6.22 6.09
CA GLU A 72 2.57 -7.30 5.15
C GLU A 72 3.52 -7.34 3.94
N TRP A 73 3.95 -6.17 3.44
CA TRP A 73 4.95 -6.11 2.38
C TRP A 73 6.30 -6.67 2.82
N LEU A 74 6.79 -6.22 3.98
CA LEU A 74 8.08 -6.66 4.52
C LEU A 74 8.09 -8.16 4.79
N GLU A 75 7.00 -8.72 5.32
CA GLU A 75 6.86 -10.16 5.53
C GLU A 75 6.93 -10.92 4.20
N LYS A 76 6.15 -10.46 3.20
CA LYS A 76 6.19 -11.04 1.85
C LYS A 76 7.58 -10.92 1.22
N TRP A 77 8.27 -9.80 1.44
CA TRP A 77 9.62 -9.60 0.93
C TRP A 77 10.61 -10.61 1.53
N LEU A 78 10.52 -10.84 2.85
CA LEU A 78 11.34 -11.85 3.53
C LEU A 78 11.10 -13.24 2.93
N GLU A 79 9.84 -13.68 2.87
CA GLU A 79 9.48 -15.04 2.49
C GLU A 79 9.71 -15.35 1.02
N VAL A 80 9.35 -14.41 0.13
CA VAL A 80 9.35 -14.66 -1.32
C VAL A 80 10.68 -14.29 -1.97
N TYR A 81 11.38 -13.29 -1.44
CA TYR A 81 12.56 -12.73 -2.10
C TYR A 81 13.85 -12.96 -1.32
N LEU A 82 13.88 -12.66 -0.02
CA LEU A 82 15.12 -12.71 0.76
C LEU A 82 15.53 -14.14 1.13
N LEU A 83 14.63 -14.90 1.77
CA LEU A 83 14.91 -16.24 2.27
C LEU A 83 15.27 -17.22 1.15
N PRO A 84 14.57 -17.24 -0.01
CA PRO A 84 14.93 -18.11 -1.13
C PRO A 84 16.19 -17.66 -1.89
N SER A 85 16.66 -16.43 -1.69
CA SER A 85 17.78 -15.88 -2.47
C SER A 85 19.08 -16.63 -2.26
N THR A 86 19.70 -17.15 -3.32
CA THR A 86 21.03 -17.78 -3.24
C THR A 86 22.18 -16.76 -3.15
N ARG A 87 21.90 -15.48 -3.41
CA ARG A 87 22.92 -14.41 -3.47
C ARG A 87 23.36 -13.90 -2.09
N LYS A 88 22.52 -14.05 -1.07
CA LYS A 88 22.79 -13.56 0.29
C LYS A 88 23.27 -14.72 1.17
N LYS A 89 24.33 -14.48 1.94
CA LYS A 89 24.83 -15.44 2.93
C LYS A 89 23.77 -15.70 4.02
N PRO A 90 23.68 -16.91 4.59
CA PRO A 90 22.68 -17.25 5.60
C PRO A 90 22.62 -16.25 6.78
N ARG A 91 23.78 -15.92 7.36
CA ARG A 91 23.88 -14.96 8.47
C ARG A 91 23.33 -13.57 8.12
N THR A 92 23.48 -13.14 6.87
CA THR A 92 22.93 -11.85 6.41
C THR A 92 21.41 -11.91 6.36
N LYS A 93 20.83 -13.03 5.90
CA LYS A 93 19.38 -13.22 5.88
C LYS A 93 18.79 -13.21 7.28
N GLU A 94 19.41 -13.92 8.22
CA GLU A 94 19.00 -13.93 9.63
C GLU A 94 19.00 -12.53 10.22
N THR A 95 20.07 -11.76 9.96
CA THR A 95 20.16 -10.37 10.47
C THR A 95 19.05 -9.50 9.88
N TYR A 96 18.78 -9.64 8.59
CA TYR A 96 17.73 -8.89 7.89
C TYR A 96 16.34 -9.25 8.42
N GLU A 97 16.07 -10.54 8.62
CA GLU A 97 14.82 -11.03 9.20
C GLU A 97 14.62 -10.48 10.62
N LEU A 98 15.66 -10.57 11.46
CA LEU A 98 15.62 -10.09 12.83
C LEU A 98 15.35 -8.59 12.89
N VAL A 99 16.06 -7.79 12.10
CA VAL A 99 15.85 -6.34 12.02
C VAL A 99 14.42 -6.02 11.54
N THR A 100 13.96 -6.72 10.51
CA THR A 100 12.65 -6.46 9.91
C THR A 100 11.53 -6.77 10.91
N ARG A 101 11.52 -7.96 11.50
CA ARG A 101 10.46 -8.42 12.41
C ARG A 101 10.49 -7.72 13.77
N ASN A 102 11.68 -7.40 14.30
CA ASN A 102 11.79 -6.83 15.65
C ASN A 102 11.81 -5.29 15.67
N HIS A 103 12.15 -4.63 14.57
CA HIS A 103 12.28 -3.17 14.55
C HIS A 103 11.42 -2.49 13.49
N LEU A 104 11.46 -2.94 12.23
CA LEU A 104 10.73 -2.25 11.16
C LEU A 104 9.22 -2.49 11.23
N ILE A 105 8.79 -3.75 11.36
CA ILE A 105 7.37 -4.11 11.42
C ILE A 105 6.66 -3.50 12.64
N PRO A 106 7.21 -3.53 13.87
CA PRO A 106 6.54 -2.93 15.02
C PRO A 106 6.35 -1.42 14.92
N CYS A 107 7.26 -0.71 14.24
CA CYS A 107 7.20 0.75 14.15
C CYS A 107 6.47 1.26 12.90
N LEU A 108 6.70 0.64 11.74
CA LEU A 108 6.17 1.11 10.45
C LEU A 108 5.08 0.19 9.90
N GLY A 109 4.95 -1.03 10.44
CA GLY A 109 4.17 -2.09 9.85
C GLY A 109 2.66 -1.83 9.79
N SER A 110 2.12 -0.97 10.65
CA SER A 110 0.69 -0.59 10.61
C SER A 110 0.35 0.43 9.52
N ILE A 111 1.35 1.04 8.89
CA ILE A 111 1.16 2.07 7.87
C ILE A 111 0.82 1.36 6.55
N LEU A 112 -0.16 1.88 5.80
CA LEU A 112 -0.41 1.41 4.44
C LEU A 112 0.80 1.70 3.57
N LEU A 113 1.26 0.73 2.78
CA LEU A 113 2.49 0.86 1.98
C LEU A 113 2.46 2.12 1.09
N GLN A 114 1.33 2.37 0.42
CA GLN A 114 1.13 3.55 -0.43
C GLN A 114 1.07 4.88 0.33
N ARG A 115 0.92 4.85 1.66
CA ARG A 115 0.86 6.02 2.54
C ARG A 115 2.13 6.21 3.36
N LEU A 116 3.12 5.35 3.23
CA LEU A 116 4.40 5.56 3.90
C LEU A 116 5.04 6.84 3.36
N GLN A 117 5.35 7.77 4.26
CA GLN A 117 5.96 9.05 3.91
C GLN A 117 7.38 9.17 4.50
N PRO A 118 8.29 9.92 3.86
CA PRO A 118 9.67 10.07 4.34
C PRO A 118 9.78 10.54 5.79
N PHE A 119 8.90 11.44 6.23
CA PHE A 119 8.93 11.95 7.62
C PHE A 119 8.66 10.86 8.66
N GLN A 120 7.87 9.82 8.32
CA GLN A 120 7.59 8.71 9.24
C GLN A 120 8.82 7.80 9.40
N ILE A 121 9.61 7.67 8.32
CA ILE A 121 10.88 6.95 8.34
C ILE A 121 11.91 7.75 9.16
N GLN A 122 11.95 9.07 9.01
CA GLN A 122 12.82 9.93 9.81
C GLN A 122 12.44 9.92 11.30
N ASP A 123 11.14 9.96 11.61
CA ASP A 123 10.62 9.86 12.99
C ASP A 123 11.02 8.54 13.65
N TYR A 124 10.98 7.43 12.89
CA TYR A 124 11.51 6.14 13.33
C TYR A 124 13.00 6.20 13.70
N TYR A 125 13.84 6.84 12.87
CA TYR A 125 15.27 7.00 13.18
C TYR A 125 15.50 7.84 14.43
N ASN A 126 14.78 8.96 14.56
CA ASN A 126 14.95 9.88 15.68
C ASN A 126 14.52 9.27 17.03
N LYS A 127 13.53 8.38 17.02
CA LYS A 127 13.03 7.71 18.23
C LYS A 127 13.88 6.51 18.66
N SER A 128 14.72 6.00 17.77
CA SER A 128 15.55 4.84 18.06
C SER A 128 16.76 5.22 18.91
N THR A 129 17.08 4.38 19.90
CA THR A 129 18.27 4.53 20.75
C THR A 129 19.49 3.75 20.21
N LEU A 130 19.34 3.15 19.03
CA LEU A 130 20.38 2.33 18.40
C LEU A 130 21.52 3.18 17.86
N ALA A 131 22.70 2.56 17.72
CA ALA A 131 23.85 3.20 17.13
C ALA A 131 23.58 3.62 15.66
N PRO A 132 24.18 4.72 15.18
CA PRO A 132 23.98 5.21 13.80
C PRO A 132 24.22 4.14 12.73
N ALA A 133 25.29 3.35 12.87
CA ALA A 133 25.61 2.27 11.94
C ALA A 133 24.50 1.19 11.85
N THR A 134 23.80 0.93 12.95
CA THR A 134 22.65 0.01 12.98
C THR A 134 21.46 0.63 12.25
N LEU A 135 21.22 1.93 12.41
CA LEU A 135 20.15 2.63 11.70
C LEU A 135 20.40 2.73 10.19
N GLU A 136 21.65 2.90 9.77
CA GLU A 136 22.05 2.81 8.36
C GLU A 136 21.74 1.43 7.78
N GLN A 137 22.01 0.37 8.54
CA GLN A 137 21.63 -0.99 8.14
C GLN A 137 20.11 -1.15 8.02
N HIS A 138 19.34 -0.60 8.97
CA HIS A 138 17.87 -0.62 8.90
C HIS A 138 17.37 0.13 7.65
N HIS A 139 17.96 1.28 7.34
CA HIS A 139 17.65 2.04 6.13
C HIS A 139 17.97 1.23 4.86
N ALA A 140 19.14 0.60 4.80
CA ALA A 140 19.53 -0.23 3.67
C ALA A 140 18.59 -1.43 3.46
N ILE A 141 18.12 -2.05 4.55
CA ILE A 141 17.13 -3.14 4.50
C ILE A 141 15.80 -2.62 3.96
N LEU A 142 15.29 -1.51 4.51
CA LEU A 142 14.02 -0.92 4.09
C LEU A 142 14.04 -0.46 2.63
N HIS A 143 15.16 0.08 2.15
CA HIS A 143 15.32 0.48 0.74
C HIS A 143 15.45 -0.72 -0.21
N GLN A 144 16.00 -1.84 0.26
CA GLN A 144 16.13 -3.05 -0.55
C GLN A 144 14.81 -3.83 -0.67
N ALA A 145 13.89 -3.63 0.28
CA ALA A 145 12.55 -4.21 0.29
C ALA A 145 11.59 -3.46 -0.63
#